data_AF-A0A392UKE2-F1
#
_entry.id   AF-A0A392UKE2-F1
#
_cell.length_a   1.000
_cell.length_b   1.000
_cell.length_c   1.000
_cell.angle_alpha   90.00
_cell.angle_beta   90.00
_cell.angle_gamma   90.00
#
_symmetry.space_group_name_H-M   'P 1'
#
loop_
_entity.id
_entity.type
_entity.pdbx_description
1 polymer ?
#
loop_
_entity_poly.entity_id
_entity_poly.type
_entity_poly.pdbx_seq_one_letter_code
_entity_poly.pdbx_strand_id
1 'polypeptide(L)' 'MRCLDEHRVLLGGYILHDEADHWWGNTKQRLEAGGAFITWARFKREFLTKYFPADERNRKVIEFMELKQGGM' A
#
# COMPACT_ATOMS: atom_id res chain seq x y z
N MET A 1 -23.66 -2.51 2.81
CA MET A 1 -22.75 -2.91 3.90
C MET A 1 -21.51 -2.04 3.84
N ARG A 2 -21.27 -1.15 4.83
CA ARG A 2 -20.04 -0.33 4.85
C ARG A 2 -18.92 -1.21 5.40
N CYS A 3 -17.90 -1.49 4.59
CA CYS A 3 -16.73 -2.23 5.05
C CYS A 3 -15.92 -1.34 6.01
N LEU A 4 -15.82 -1.75 7.28
CA LEU A 4 -15.06 -1.05 8.31
C LEU A 4 -13.57 -1.03 7.96
N ASP A 5 -12.88 0.03 8.36
CA ASP A 5 -11.45 0.17 8.11
C ASP A 5 -10.65 -0.99 8.72
N GLU A 6 -11.09 -1.53 9.86
CA GLU A 6 -10.51 -2.71 10.52
C GLU A 6 -10.42 -3.90 9.57
N HIS A 7 -11.54 -4.24 8.93
CA HIS A 7 -11.61 -5.35 8.00
C HIS A 7 -10.76 -5.10 6.75
N ARG A 8 -10.71 -3.86 6.26
CA ARG A 8 -9.87 -3.51 5.10
C ARG A 8 -8.39 -3.63 5.41
N VAL A 9 -7.96 -3.15 6.58
CA VAL A 9 -6.56 -3.26 7.02
C VAL A 9 -6.18 -4.71 7.28
N LEU A 10 -7.08 -5.51 7.87
CA LEU A 10 -6.87 -6.94 8.07
C LEU A 10 -6.65 -7.66 6.74
N LEU A 11 -7.57 -7.48 5.78
CA LEU A 11 -7.47 -8.10 4.45
C LEU A 11 -6.25 -7.60 3.67
N GLY A 12 -5.96 -6.30 3.75
CA GLY A 12 -4.80 -5.69 3.10
C GLY A 12 -3.47 -6.19 3.66
N GLY A 13 -3.40 -6.49 4.95
CA GLY A 13 -2.24 -7.15 5.55
C GLY A 13 -2.11 -8.62 5.15
N TYR A 14 -3.23 -9.35 5.12
CA TYR A 14 -3.26 -10.79 4.81
C TYR A 14 -2.73 -11.14 3.41
N ILE A 15 -2.88 -10.24 2.43
CA ILE A 15 -2.40 -10.45 1.06
C ILE A 15 -0.90 -10.18 0.88
N LEU A 16 -0.21 -9.64 1.89
CA LEU A 16 1.22 -9.36 1.81
C LEU A 16 2.01 -10.66 2.01
N HIS A 17 3.15 -10.76 1.33
CA HIS A 17 4.03 -11.92 1.41
C HIS A 17 5.49 -11.47 1.60
N ASP A 18 6.32 -12.40 2.08
CA ASP A 18 7.77 -12.24 2.25
C ASP A 18 8.17 -10.93 2.97
N GLU A 19 8.94 -10.08 2.29
CA GLU A 19 9.42 -8.81 2.82
C GLU A 19 8.28 -7.87 3.19
N ALA A 20 7.15 -7.94 2.45
CA ALA A 20 6.02 -7.07 2.70
C ALA A 20 5.22 -7.44 3.93
N ASP A 21 5.08 -8.73 4.21
CA ASP A 21 4.46 -9.21 5.45
C ASP A 21 5.32 -8.82 6.67
N HIS A 22 6.63 -9.09 6.60
CA HIS A 22 7.54 -8.75 7.69
C HIS A 22 7.60 -7.23 7.96
N TRP A 23 7.65 -6.40 6.92
CA TRP A 23 7.57 -4.95 7.07
C TRP A 23 6.24 -4.50 7.69
N TRP A 24 5.13 -5.09 7.26
CA TRP A 24 3.81 -4.70 7.75
C TRP A 24 3.64 -5.04 9.22
N GLY A 25 4.12 -6.20 9.69
CA GLY A 25 4.12 -6.55 11.11
C GLY A 25 4.82 -5.50 12.00
N ASN A 26 6.04 -5.11 11.61
CA ASN A 26 6.82 -4.08 12.31
C ASN A 26 6.13 -2.70 12.26
N THR A 27 5.61 -2.33 11.10
CA THR A 27 4.93 -1.04 10.91
C THR A 27 3.65 -1.01 11.74
N LYS A 28 2.80 -2.04 11.66
CA LYS A 28 1.56 -2.17 12.42
C LYS A 28 1.79 -1.99 13.91
N GLN A 29 2.77 -2.70 14.49
CA GLN A 29 3.13 -2.57 15.90
C GLN A 29 3.46 -1.11 16.29
N ARG A 30 4.22 -0.41 15.45
CA ARG A 30 4.55 1.01 15.65
C ARG A 30 3.33 1.92 15.52
N LEU A 31 2.43 1.66 14.57
CA LEU A 31 1.25 2.51 14.34
C LEU A 31 0.17 2.35 15.42
N GLU A 32 0.08 1.16 16.02
CA GLU A 32 -0.84 0.80 17.12
C GLU A 32 -0.29 1.17 18.51
N ALA A 33 0.94 1.66 18.59
CA ALA A 33 1.52 2.15 19.84
C ALA A 33 0.57 3.17 20.51
N GLY A 34 0.23 2.92 21.78
CA GLY A 34 -0.73 3.74 22.53
C GLY A 34 -2.21 3.44 22.25
N GLY A 35 -2.54 2.31 21.62
CA GLY A 35 -3.93 1.88 21.38
C GLY A 35 -4.59 2.58 20.19
N ALA A 36 -3.81 3.19 19.31
CA ALA A 36 -4.33 3.89 18.14
C ALA A 36 -4.84 2.91 17.08
N PHE A 37 -6.05 3.15 16.59
CA PHE A 37 -6.62 2.37 15.50
C PHE A 37 -6.00 2.75 14.13
N ILE A 38 -5.69 1.76 13.29
CA ILE A 38 -5.17 1.99 11.93
C ILE A 38 -6.32 2.12 10.94
N THR A 39 -6.53 3.33 10.42
CA THR A 39 -7.47 3.55 9.32
C THR A 39 -6.96 2.97 8.00
N TRP A 40 -7.87 2.65 7.09
CA TRP A 40 -7.52 2.17 5.74
C TRP A 40 -6.70 3.22 4.98
N ALA A 41 -7.00 4.51 5.18
CA ALA A 41 -6.23 5.60 4.62
C ALA A 41 -4.77 5.59 5.11
N ARG A 42 -4.53 5.32 6.40
CA ARG A 42 -3.19 5.23 6.98
C ARG A 42 -2.43 4.03 6.41
N PHE A 43 -3.05 2.84 6.37
CA PHE A 43 -2.46 1.65 5.74
C PHE A 43 -1.96 1.95 4.32
N LYS A 44 -2.85 2.49 3.46
CA LYS A 44 -2.49 2.81 2.07
C LYS A 44 -1.34 3.80 1.97
N ARG A 45 -1.31 4.81 2.84
CA ARG A 45 -0.24 5.81 2.83
C ARG A 45 1.11 5.18 3.14
N GLU A 46 1.20 4.38 4.20
CA GLU A 46 2.47 3.71 4.57
C GLU A 46 2.91 2.72 3.48
N PHE A 47 1.96 1.94 2.95
CA PHE A 47 2.23 0.99 1.87
C PHE A 47 2.75 1.68 0.60
N LEU A 48 2.05 2.70 0.11
CA LEU A 48 2.46 3.42 -1.10
C LEU A 48 3.76 4.21 -0.90
N THR A 49 4.03 4.69 0.31
CA THR A 49 5.31 5.36 0.61
C THR A 49 6.48 4.40 0.45
N LYS A 50 6.34 3.14 0.91
CA LYS A 50 7.42 2.15 0.82
C LYS A 50 7.56 1.53 -0.58
N TYR A 51 6.46 1.07 -1.17
CA TYR A 51 6.49 0.24 -2.38
C TYR A 51 6.21 1.00 -3.66
N PHE A 52 5.65 2.21 -3.56
CA PHE A 52 5.36 3.04 -4.73
C PHE A 52 5.85 4.49 -4.51
N PRO A 53 7.15 4.68 -4.23
CA PRO A 53 7.74 5.98 -3.98
C PRO A 53 7.63 6.90 -5.20
N ALA A 54 7.85 8.20 -5.00
CA ALA A 54 7.67 9.21 -6.05
C ALA A 54 8.44 8.88 -7.34
N ASP A 55 9.65 8.35 -7.23
CA ASP A 55 10.48 8.00 -8.38
C ASP A 55 9.87 6.85 -9.20
N GLU A 56 9.37 5.80 -8.55
CA GLU A 56 8.66 4.70 -9.23
C GLU A 56 7.38 5.20 -9.88
N ARG A 57 6.65 6.13 -9.25
CA ARG A 57 5.48 6.77 -9.85
C ARG A 57 5.85 7.56 -11.10
N ASN A 58 6.91 8.36 -11.03
CA ASN A 58 7.38 9.17 -12.15
C ASN A 58 7.85 8.29 -13.32
N ARG A 59 8.56 7.19 -13.03
CA ARG A 59 8.93 6.18 -14.05
C ARG A 59 7.70 5.61 -14.75
N LYS A 60 6.66 5.24 -13.99
CA LYS A 60 5.40 4.74 -14.57
C LYS A 60 4.66 5.78 -15.40
N VAL A 61 4.72 7.06 -15.03
CA VAL A 61 4.16 8.16 -15.84
C VAL A 61 4.88 8.28 -17.18
N ILE A 62 6.22 8.22 -17.19
CA ILE A 62 7.02 8.27 -18.43
C ILE A 62 6.69 7.06 -19.31
N GLU A 63 6.70 5.85 -18.74
CA GLU A 63 6.33 4.61 -19.47
C GLU A 63 4.93 4.72 -20.11
N PHE A 64 3.97 5.29 -19.38
CA PHE A 64 2.63 5.53 -19.90
C PHE A 64 2.59 6.57 -21.02
N MET A 65 3.37 7.66 -20.91
CA MET A 65 3.45 8.69 -21.95
C MET A 65 4.07 8.16 -23.25
N GLU A 66 5.01 7.22 -23.15
CA GLU A 66 5.68 6.60 -24.30
C GLU A 66 4.90 5.41 -24.88
N LEU A 67 3.83 4.99 -24.21
CA LEU A 67 3.00 3.87 -24.64
C LEU A 67 2.34 4.19 -25.99
N LYS A 68 2.70 3.43 -27.01
CA LYS A 68 2.06 3.48 -28.33
C LYS A 68 1.14 2.27 -28.47
N GLN A 69 -0.08 2.51 -28.95
CA GLN A 69 -0.97 1.43 -29.36
C GLN A 69 -0.32 0.69 -30.55
N GLY A 70 -0.05 -0.60 -30.39
CA GLY A 70 0.42 -1.43 -31.50
C GLY A 70 -0.62 -1.45 -32.62
N GLY A 71 -0.17 -1.33 -33.88
CA GLY A 71 -1.02 -1.61 -35.04
C GLY A 71 -1.47 -3.07 -35.05
N MET A 72 -2.65 -3.33 -35.60
CA MET A 72 -3.13 -4.69 -35.86
C MET A 72 -2.16 -5.46 -36.75
#